data_AF-A0A7D9LX67-F1
#
_entry.id   AF-A0A7D9LX67-F1
#
_cell.length_a   1.000
_cell.length_b   1.000
_cell.length_c   1.000
_cell.angle_alpha   90.00
_cell.angle_beta   90.00
_cell.angle_gamma   90.00
#
_symmetry.space_group_name_H-M   'P 1'
#
loop_
_entity.id
_entity.type
_entity.pdbx_description
1 polymer ?
#
loop_
_entity_poly.entity_id
_entity_poly.type
_entity_poly.pdbx_seq_one_letter_code
_entity_poly.pdbx_strand_id
1 'polypeptide(L)'
;MKISKASGSHRKPRVDEILAPKYSPEGRDKELYIIETIEGPQVAEKHKDLFDDNLGELPVVYSMKVDSNVTPVINPPRKIPIAMGKNVKKELDNMVEKKVIAPVPEPTEWVSQMVTTRKKNGETRICLDPRNLNLALKRSHYPMRTVESVAARIPGATVFSTLDAKSGFWQITLDEKSSMLTTFGTPFGRFRYLRMPFGINTASEVFQRTMEQLFTGYPCESIVDDILVWGRDIAEHDYNLEKVLQRAKEVNFKISTKKCKFRLESVSYVGHQFTKDGLKPEEDKIKAIKEMPAPDGPKALQRFLGMVNYLHKFIDNFSEKTALLRQLLNKDTKWSWDVHYQVTFEKLKKEISNPPVLKFFNPARQVVLSVDASKSGLGAVCLQNGSPVAYASRVMTETESRYAQIEKELLAAVFACTKFYDFTYGNKVVIETDHKPLIAIVKKPLHVAPARLQRMLLQLQRYDLEFV
;
A
#
# COMPACT_ATOMS: atom_id res chain seq x y z
N MET A 1 33.43 -0.90 59.12
CA MET A 1 33.27 -1.71 57.89
C MET A 1 31.79 -1.85 57.60
N LYS A 2 31.21 -0.98 56.76
CA LYS A 2 29.79 -1.05 56.36
C LYS A 2 29.74 -1.29 54.86
N ILE A 3 29.21 -2.45 54.46
CA ILE A 3 28.97 -2.84 53.07
C ILE A 3 27.53 -2.40 52.73
N SER A 4 27.39 -1.46 51.80
CA SER A 4 26.09 -1.09 51.21
C SER A 4 25.79 -1.97 49.99
N LYS A 5 24.67 -2.70 50.02
CA LYS A 5 24.11 -3.37 48.84
C LYS A 5 23.31 -2.36 48.02
N ALA A 6 23.73 -2.11 46.78
CA ALA A 6 22.94 -1.39 45.78
C ALA A 6 22.08 -2.40 45.00
N SER A 7 20.76 -2.21 45.02
CA SER A 7 19.79 -2.96 44.21
C SER A 7 19.63 -2.27 42.84
N GLY A 8 20.15 -2.89 41.78
CA GLY A 8 19.97 -2.42 40.40
C GLY A 8 18.71 -2.98 39.75
N SER A 9 17.70 -2.13 39.52
CA SER A 9 16.53 -2.46 38.71
C SER A 9 16.89 -2.49 37.22
N HIS A 10 16.81 -3.66 36.58
CA HIS A 10 16.95 -3.80 35.13
C HIS A 10 15.66 -3.32 34.42
N ARG A 11 15.69 -2.12 33.84
CA ARG A 11 14.62 -1.59 32.99
C ARG A 11 14.94 -1.94 31.53
N LYS A 12 14.08 -2.72 30.85
CA LYS A 12 14.19 -2.93 29.40
C LYS A 12 13.78 -1.63 28.66
N PRO A 13 14.56 -1.15 27.69
CA PRO A 13 14.31 0.11 26.97
C PRO A 13 13.04 0.09 26.12
N ARG A 14 12.45 1.27 25.92
CA ARG A 14 11.24 1.52 25.10
C ARG A 14 11.62 1.71 23.63
N VAL A 15 10.61 1.61 22.76
CA VAL A 15 10.65 1.67 21.27
C VAL A 15 11.41 2.88 20.70
N ASP A 16 11.67 3.92 21.49
CA ASP A 16 12.31 5.15 21.03
C ASP A 16 13.85 5.17 21.20
N GLU A 17 14.47 4.17 21.85
CA GLU A 17 15.88 4.27 22.30
C GLU A 17 16.87 3.25 21.70
N ILE A 18 16.52 2.46 20.69
CA ILE A 18 17.45 1.45 20.15
C ILE A 18 17.56 1.47 18.62
N LEU A 19 18.78 1.72 18.14
CA LEU A 19 19.39 1.48 16.82
C LEU A 19 19.12 2.49 15.68
N ALA A 20 20.06 3.44 15.52
CA ALA A 20 20.45 3.95 14.22
C ALA A 20 21.92 3.59 13.98
N PRO A 21 22.28 2.77 12.96
CA PRO A 21 23.65 2.75 12.47
C PRO A 21 23.89 3.97 11.57
N LYS A 22 25.04 4.62 11.74
CA LYS A 22 25.54 5.65 10.84
C LYS A 22 25.93 4.98 9.51
N TYR A 23 25.10 5.10 8.49
CA TYR A 23 25.49 4.79 7.12
C TYR A 23 26.04 6.07 6.46
N SER A 24 27.32 6.05 6.07
CA SER A 24 27.92 7.06 5.19
C SER A 24 27.83 6.54 3.74
N PRO A 25 27.40 7.35 2.75
CA PRO A 25 27.30 6.92 1.35
C PRO A 25 28.65 6.72 0.64
N GLU A 26 29.77 6.97 1.30
CA GLU A 26 31.09 7.08 0.67
C GLU A 26 32.02 5.96 1.15
N GLY A 27 32.11 4.90 0.35
CA GLY A 27 32.99 3.75 0.57
C GLY A 27 32.67 2.60 -0.36
N ARG A 28 32.97 2.75 -1.67
CA ARG A 28 32.87 1.65 -2.64
C ARG A 28 34.14 0.80 -2.59
N ASP A 29 34.26 -0.07 -1.59
CA ASP A 29 35.19 -1.19 -1.68
C ASP A 29 34.52 -2.33 -2.45
N LYS A 30 34.94 -2.50 -3.70
CA LYS A 30 34.54 -3.58 -4.60
C LYS A 30 35.32 -4.85 -4.24
N GLU A 31 34.87 -5.60 -3.25
CA GLU A 31 35.10 -7.04 -3.24
C GLU A 31 33.97 -7.72 -4.01
N LEU A 32 34.25 -8.09 -5.26
CA LEU A 32 33.35 -8.88 -6.11
C LEU A 32 33.32 -10.33 -5.59
N TYR A 33 32.39 -10.62 -4.69
CA TYR A 33 31.98 -12.00 -4.42
C TYR A 33 31.15 -12.46 -5.62
N ILE A 34 31.73 -13.33 -6.45
CA ILE A 34 31.01 -14.03 -7.52
C ILE A 34 30.07 -15.00 -6.82
N ILE A 35 28.77 -14.67 -6.77
CA ILE A 35 27.73 -15.55 -6.23
C ILE A 35 27.26 -16.44 -7.38
N GLU A 36 27.44 -17.76 -7.24
CA GLU A 36 26.91 -18.76 -8.17
C GLU A 36 25.38 -18.62 -8.29
N THR A 37 24.88 -18.72 -9.51
CA THR A 37 23.49 -18.62 -9.96
C THR A 37 22.47 -19.05 -8.92
N ILE A 38 21.83 -18.13 -8.18
CA ILE A 38 20.86 -18.50 -7.15
C ILE A 38 19.49 -18.77 -7.79
N GLU A 39 19.07 -20.04 -7.85
CA GLU A 39 17.67 -20.40 -8.13
C GLU A 39 16.83 -20.44 -6.84
N GLY A 40 15.52 -20.19 -6.94
CA GLY A 40 14.60 -20.14 -5.77
C GLY A 40 14.73 -21.31 -4.78
N PRO A 41 14.80 -22.58 -5.24
CA PRO A 41 15.04 -23.73 -4.37
C PRO A 41 16.39 -23.68 -3.62
N GLN A 42 17.44 -23.16 -4.27
CA GLN A 42 18.78 -23.01 -3.67
C GLN A 42 18.81 -21.90 -2.62
N VAL A 43 18.06 -20.80 -2.81
CA VAL A 43 17.86 -19.77 -1.77
C VAL A 43 17.29 -20.42 -0.50
N ALA A 44 16.24 -21.22 -0.69
CA ALA A 44 15.52 -21.84 0.41
C ALA A 44 16.38 -22.88 1.14
N GLU A 45 17.24 -23.59 0.42
CA GLU A 45 18.18 -24.54 1.02
C GLU A 45 19.34 -23.87 1.76
N LYS A 46 19.87 -22.76 1.24
CA LYS A 46 20.96 -22.02 1.88
C LYS A 46 20.49 -21.32 3.17
N HIS A 47 19.26 -20.82 3.17
CA HIS A 47 18.66 -20.07 4.27
C HIS A 47 17.51 -20.83 4.93
N LYS A 48 17.66 -22.14 5.14
CA LYS A 48 16.60 -23.02 5.69
C LYS A 48 15.94 -22.48 6.96
N ASP A 49 16.70 -21.79 7.79
CA ASP A 49 16.20 -21.17 9.01
C ASP A 49 15.22 -20.02 8.75
N LEU A 50 15.28 -19.30 7.64
CA LEU A 50 14.27 -18.28 7.29
C LEU A 50 12.92 -18.88 6.86
N PHE A 51 12.97 -20.12 6.38
CA PHE A 51 11.92 -20.77 5.61
C PHE A 51 11.27 -21.95 6.36
N ASP A 52 11.70 -22.19 7.59
CA ASP A 52 11.22 -23.29 8.43
C ASP A 52 9.76 -23.12 8.87
N ASP A 53 9.25 -24.15 9.56
CA ASP A 53 7.86 -24.13 10.02
C ASP A 53 7.58 -23.27 11.25
N ASN A 54 8.62 -22.72 11.86
CA ASN A 54 8.54 -21.93 13.08
C ASN A 54 7.96 -20.54 12.81
N LEU A 55 7.36 -19.96 13.85
CA LEU A 55 6.90 -18.58 13.83
C LEU A 55 8.08 -17.65 14.11
N GLY A 56 8.20 -16.57 13.35
CA GLY A 56 9.21 -15.55 13.58
C GLY A 56 8.94 -14.75 14.85
N GLU A 57 9.97 -14.08 15.33
CA GLU A 57 9.85 -13.17 16.48
C GLU A 57 10.74 -11.97 16.21
N LEU A 58 10.12 -10.92 15.69
CA LEU A 58 10.77 -9.64 15.47
C LEU A 58 11.20 -9.04 16.81
N PRO A 59 12.31 -8.28 16.85
CA PRO A 59 12.82 -7.66 18.07
C PRO A 59 12.00 -6.43 18.50
N VAL A 60 10.67 -6.51 18.41
CA VAL A 60 9.72 -5.44 18.70
C VAL A 60 8.56 -6.00 19.52
N VAL A 61 8.23 -5.29 20.60
CA VAL A 61 7.04 -5.53 21.42
C VAL A 61 6.05 -4.41 21.15
N TYR A 62 4.85 -4.74 20.71
CA TYR A 62 3.79 -3.76 20.48
C TYR A 62 2.99 -3.49 21.75
N SER A 63 2.94 -2.21 22.11
CA SER A 63 2.11 -1.67 23.18
C SER A 63 0.96 -0.80 22.67
N MET A 64 -0.24 -1.36 22.72
CA MET A 64 -1.49 -0.71 22.34
C MET A 64 -1.79 0.48 23.26
N LYS A 65 -2.27 1.56 22.65
CA LYS A 65 -2.80 2.72 23.37
C LYS A 65 -4.30 2.77 23.17
N VAL A 66 -5.03 2.87 24.28
CA VAL A 66 -6.49 2.87 24.30
C VAL A 66 -6.97 4.24 24.76
N ASP A 67 -8.07 4.72 24.18
CA ASP A 67 -8.81 5.87 24.68
C ASP A 67 -9.65 5.48 25.90
N SER A 68 -9.33 6.10 27.04
CA SER A 68 -10.00 5.87 28.32
C SER A 68 -11.46 6.32 28.33
N ASN A 69 -11.87 7.15 27.36
CA ASN A 69 -13.25 7.58 27.22
C ASN A 69 -14.14 6.53 26.56
N VAL A 70 -13.57 5.49 25.95
CA VAL A 70 -14.34 4.43 25.32
C VAL A 70 -14.56 3.30 26.31
N THR A 71 -15.82 3.06 26.66
CA THR A 71 -16.21 2.01 27.60
C THR A 71 -15.84 0.62 27.06
N PRO A 72 -15.14 -0.21 27.85
CA PRO A 72 -14.85 -1.59 27.49
C PRO A 72 -16.10 -2.42 27.22
N VAL A 73 -16.02 -3.33 26.26
CA VAL A 73 -17.14 -4.20 25.86
C VAL A 73 -16.77 -5.67 25.97
N ILE A 74 -17.67 -6.42 26.63
CA ILE A 74 -17.63 -7.88 26.74
C ILE A 74 -18.70 -8.47 25.82
N ASN A 75 -18.29 -9.04 24.69
CA ASN A 75 -19.21 -9.71 23.79
C ASN A 75 -19.35 -11.19 24.14
N PRO A 76 -20.56 -11.78 24.07
CA PRO A 76 -20.73 -13.21 24.22
C PRO A 76 -20.06 -13.97 23.05
N PRO A 77 -19.56 -15.20 23.28
CA PRO A 77 -18.96 -16.00 22.23
C PRO A 77 -19.99 -16.31 21.13
N ARG A 78 -19.56 -16.27 19.86
CA ARG A 78 -20.41 -16.67 18.75
C ARG A 78 -20.62 -18.18 18.76
N LYS A 79 -21.83 -18.62 18.41
CA LYS A 79 -22.12 -20.03 18.14
C LYS A 79 -21.33 -20.47 16.92
N ILE A 80 -20.67 -21.62 17.01
CA ILE A 80 -20.00 -22.27 15.88
C ILE A 80 -20.87 -23.45 15.41
N PRO A 81 -20.95 -23.72 14.09
CA PRO A 81 -21.60 -24.93 13.59
C PRO A 81 -20.97 -26.18 14.20
N ILE A 82 -21.80 -27.16 14.59
CA ILE A 82 -21.37 -28.40 15.26
C ILE A 82 -20.28 -29.12 14.45
N ALA A 83 -20.44 -29.19 13.12
CA ALA A 83 -19.49 -29.81 12.20
C ALA A 83 -18.09 -29.15 12.21
N MET A 84 -17.98 -27.89 12.64
CA MET A 84 -16.69 -27.19 12.75
C MET A 84 -16.05 -27.34 14.13
N GLY A 85 -16.78 -27.81 15.15
CA GLY A 85 -16.31 -27.82 16.54
C GLY A 85 -14.94 -28.47 16.74
N LYS A 86 -14.74 -29.68 16.19
CA LYS A 86 -13.46 -30.42 16.28
C LYS A 86 -12.31 -29.65 15.62
N ASN A 87 -12.54 -29.08 14.44
CA ASN A 87 -11.50 -28.38 13.69
C ASN A 87 -11.14 -27.04 14.34
N VAL A 88 -12.14 -26.33 14.88
CA VAL A 88 -11.92 -25.08 15.64
C VAL A 88 -11.11 -25.36 16.90
N LYS A 89 -11.44 -26.40 17.65
CA LYS A 89 -10.69 -26.79 18.85
C LYS A 89 -9.24 -27.15 18.51
N LYS A 90 -9.03 -27.98 17.48
CA LYS A 90 -7.69 -28.33 16.99
C LYS A 90 -6.86 -27.10 16.61
N GLU A 91 -7.47 -26.12 15.94
CA GLU A 91 -6.75 -24.89 15.57
C GLU A 91 -6.46 -24.00 16.78
N LEU A 92 -7.36 -23.89 17.76
CA LEU A 92 -7.07 -23.19 19.02
C LEU A 92 -5.90 -23.83 19.76
N ASP A 93 -5.88 -25.17 19.86
CA ASP A 93 -4.81 -25.89 20.55
C ASP A 93 -3.46 -25.69 19.84
N ASN A 94 -3.44 -25.74 18.50
CA ASN A 94 -2.28 -25.41 17.67
C ASN A 94 -1.81 -23.96 17.86
N MET A 95 -2.73 -22.99 17.97
CA MET A 95 -2.38 -21.59 18.25
C MET A 95 -1.80 -21.40 19.67
N VAL A 96 -2.26 -22.18 20.66
CA VAL A 96 -1.69 -22.21 22.01
C VAL A 96 -0.29 -22.81 22.00
N GLU A 97 -0.09 -23.94 21.33
CA GLU A 97 1.20 -24.62 21.20
C GLU A 97 2.26 -23.71 20.56
N LYS A 98 1.85 -22.95 19.52
CA LYS A 98 2.70 -21.96 18.84
C LYS A 98 2.91 -20.67 19.63
N LYS A 99 2.35 -20.55 20.84
CA LYS A 99 2.37 -19.34 21.67
C LYS A 99 1.84 -18.10 20.92
N VAL A 100 0.86 -18.29 20.06
CA VAL A 100 0.12 -17.19 19.40
C VAL A 100 -0.96 -16.67 20.34
N ILE A 101 -1.61 -17.58 21.07
CA ILE A 101 -2.63 -17.27 22.08
C ILE A 101 -2.33 -17.99 23.40
N ALA A 102 -2.95 -17.53 24.48
CA ALA A 102 -2.93 -18.18 25.79
C ALA A 102 -4.33 -18.18 26.41
N PRO A 103 -4.69 -19.21 27.21
CA PRO A 103 -5.96 -19.22 27.94
C PRO A 103 -6.01 -18.10 28.99
N VAL A 104 -7.21 -17.58 29.24
CA VAL A 104 -7.44 -16.51 30.23
C VAL A 104 -8.49 -16.96 31.25
N PRO A 105 -8.09 -17.32 32.48
CA PRO A 105 -9.02 -17.74 33.52
C PRO A 105 -9.71 -16.54 34.19
N GLU A 106 -9.02 -15.40 34.30
CA GLU A 106 -9.45 -14.23 35.04
C GLU A 106 -10.40 -13.31 34.24
N PRO A 107 -11.23 -12.48 34.89
CA PRO A 107 -12.08 -11.50 34.20
C PRO A 107 -11.23 -10.47 33.43
N THR A 108 -11.72 -10.03 32.28
CA THR A 108 -11.08 -9.00 31.45
C THR A 108 -12.10 -7.96 31.02
N GLU A 109 -11.67 -6.71 30.90
CA GLU A 109 -12.55 -5.59 30.54
C GLU A 109 -13.01 -5.67 29.08
N TRP A 110 -12.16 -6.19 28.21
CA TRP A 110 -12.44 -6.39 26.79
C TRP A 110 -12.61 -7.88 26.50
N VAL A 111 -13.70 -8.24 25.84
CA VAL A 111 -13.88 -9.59 25.25
C VAL A 111 -14.46 -9.44 23.85
N SER A 112 -13.61 -9.74 22.86
CA SER A 112 -13.99 -9.77 21.44
C SER A 112 -14.63 -11.12 21.07
N GLN A 113 -15.31 -11.16 19.93
CA GLN A 113 -15.85 -12.42 19.41
C GLN A 113 -14.83 -13.13 18.52
N MET A 114 -14.90 -14.46 18.48
CA MET A 114 -14.19 -15.28 17.50
C MET A 114 -15.03 -15.43 16.22
N VAL A 115 -14.38 -15.31 15.07
CA VAL A 115 -14.95 -15.64 13.75
C VAL A 115 -14.17 -16.78 13.14
N THR A 116 -14.88 -17.79 12.64
CA THR A 116 -14.27 -18.97 12.00
C THR A 116 -14.59 -18.97 10.52
N THR A 117 -13.57 -19.08 9.67
CA THR A 117 -13.72 -19.23 8.22
C THR A 117 -12.97 -20.47 7.74
N ARG A 118 -13.32 -20.98 6.55
CA ARG A 118 -12.55 -22.04 5.89
C ARG A 118 -11.64 -21.42 4.85
N LYS A 119 -10.37 -21.81 4.86
CA LYS A 119 -9.43 -21.53 3.78
C LYS A 119 -9.78 -22.38 2.55
N LYS A 120 -9.24 -22.00 1.37
CA LYS A 120 -9.41 -22.76 0.12
C LYS A 120 -8.92 -24.22 0.21
N ASN A 121 -7.90 -24.47 1.04
CA ASN A 121 -7.37 -25.81 1.31
C ASN A 121 -8.18 -26.60 2.35
N GLY A 122 -9.34 -26.10 2.80
CA GLY A 122 -10.21 -26.77 3.77
C GLY A 122 -9.84 -26.53 5.25
N GLU A 123 -8.67 -25.94 5.54
CA GLU A 123 -8.26 -25.63 6.91
C GLU A 123 -9.16 -24.58 7.56
N THR A 124 -9.30 -24.66 8.88
CA THR A 124 -10.03 -23.67 9.67
C THR A 124 -9.11 -22.48 9.94
N ARG A 125 -9.63 -21.26 9.74
CA ARG A 125 -8.98 -20.00 10.11
C ARG A 125 -9.77 -19.36 11.24
N ILE A 126 -9.07 -19.04 12.32
CA ILE A 126 -9.60 -18.31 13.45
C ILE A 126 -9.24 -16.83 13.30
N CYS A 127 -10.24 -15.96 13.36
CA CYS A 127 -10.10 -14.52 13.28
C CYS A 127 -10.68 -13.87 14.54
N LEU A 128 -10.02 -12.81 15.00
CA LEU A 128 -10.57 -11.90 16.00
C LEU A 128 -11.60 -10.98 15.32
N ASP A 129 -12.71 -10.69 15.99
CA ASP A 129 -13.63 -9.60 15.65
C ASP A 129 -13.42 -8.42 16.63
N PRO A 130 -12.45 -7.53 16.36
CA PRO A 130 -12.07 -6.47 17.29
C PRO A 130 -12.86 -5.18 17.06
N ARG A 131 -14.07 -5.21 16.47
CA ARG A 131 -14.81 -3.98 16.11
C ARG A 131 -14.93 -2.99 17.27
N ASN A 132 -15.30 -3.46 18.46
CA ASN A 132 -15.43 -2.60 19.65
C ASN A 132 -14.06 -2.13 20.15
N LEU A 133 -13.05 -3.01 20.17
CA LEU A 133 -11.69 -2.66 20.56
C LEU A 133 -11.09 -1.61 19.62
N ASN A 134 -11.34 -1.71 18.32
CA ASN A 134 -10.86 -0.79 17.30
C ASN A 134 -11.40 0.65 17.49
N LEU A 135 -12.57 0.82 18.10
CA LEU A 135 -13.09 2.15 18.46
C LEU A 135 -12.26 2.81 19.56
N ALA A 136 -11.66 2.01 20.44
CA ALA A 136 -10.87 2.48 21.56
C ALA A 136 -9.38 2.59 21.22
N LEU A 137 -8.87 1.84 20.24
CA LEU A 137 -7.46 1.88 19.85
C LEU A 137 -7.07 3.22 19.22
N LYS A 138 -6.07 3.88 19.82
CA LYS A 138 -5.48 5.12 19.28
C LYS A 138 -4.50 4.76 18.17
N ARG A 139 -4.82 5.23 16.96
CA ARG A 139 -3.97 5.06 15.78
C ARG A 139 -2.82 6.05 15.79
N SER A 140 -1.66 5.58 15.36
CA SER A 140 -0.46 6.38 15.14
C SER A 140 -0.49 7.15 13.82
N HIS A 141 -1.36 6.74 12.88
CA HIS A 141 -1.44 7.33 11.54
C HIS A 141 -0.10 7.33 10.79
N TYR A 142 0.71 6.27 11.00
CA TYR A 142 2.00 6.12 10.33
C TYR A 142 1.83 6.15 8.80
N PRO A 143 2.66 6.94 8.07
CA PRO A 143 2.54 7.04 6.62
C PRO A 143 2.83 5.68 5.96
N MET A 144 1.98 5.30 5.01
CA MET A 144 2.18 4.11 4.20
C MET A 144 2.89 4.51 2.90
N ARG A 145 3.92 3.77 2.52
CA ARG A 145 4.51 3.94 1.18
C ARG A 145 3.49 3.58 0.12
N THR A 146 3.44 4.40 -0.92
CA THR A 146 2.65 4.14 -2.12
C THR A 146 3.49 3.32 -3.10
N VAL A 147 2.82 2.64 -4.03
CA VAL A 147 3.51 1.89 -5.09
C VAL A 147 4.30 2.85 -5.98
N GLU A 148 3.81 4.06 -6.17
CA GLU A 148 4.47 5.14 -6.91
C GLU A 148 5.77 5.58 -6.23
N SER A 149 5.76 5.72 -4.91
CA SER A 149 6.96 6.05 -4.13
C SER A 149 8.02 4.94 -4.27
N VAL A 150 7.60 3.67 -4.23
CA VAL A 150 8.49 2.53 -4.48
C VAL A 150 9.02 2.55 -5.91
N ALA A 151 8.15 2.75 -6.91
CA ALA A 151 8.50 2.83 -8.32
C ALA A 151 9.54 3.93 -8.63
N ALA A 152 9.46 5.07 -7.95
CA ALA A 152 10.43 6.17 -8.09
C ALA A 152 11.81 5.88 -7.47
N ARG A 153 11.92 4.90 -6.56
CA ARG A 153 13.17 4.53 -5.88
C ARG A 153 13.96 3.43 -6.58
N ILE A 154 13.37 2.80 -7.59
CA ILE A 154 13.97 1.64 -8.27
C ILE A 154 14.24 1.87 -9.77
N PRO A 155 14.75 3.04 -10.18
CA PRO A 155 14.93 3.35 -11.60
C PRO A 155 15.92 2.36 -12.25
N GLY A 156 15.51 1.78 -13.37
CA GLY A 156 16.33 0.83 -14.14
C GLY A 156 16.36 -0.59 -13.58
N ALA A 157 15.51 -0.92 -12.60
CA ALA A 157 15.34 -2.29 -12.14
C ALA A 157 14.90 -3.23 -13.29
N THR A 158 15.57 -4.37 -13.43
CA THR A 158 15.28 -5.38 -14.47
C THR A 158 15.00 -6.76 -13.89
N VAL A 159 15.52 -7.05 -12.70
CA VAL A 159 15.37 -8.33 -12.00
C VAL A 159 14.75 -8.07 -10.62
N PHE A 160 13.77 -8.87 -10.24
CA PHE A 160 12.97 -8.67 -9.03
C PHE A 160 12.79 -9.96 -8.23
N SER A 161 12.74 -9.83 -6.91
CA SER A 161 12.26 -10.86 -5.98
C SER A 161 11.26 -10.26 -5.01
N THR A 162 10.22 -11.02 -4.66
CA THR A 162 9.26 -10.66 -3.62
C THR A 162 9.34 -11.64 -2.47
N LEU A 163 9.48 -11.11 -1.26
CA LEU A 163 9.49 -11.88 -0.01
C LEU A 163 8.21 -11.55 0.77
N ASP A 164 7.45 -12.58 1.15
CA ASP A 164 6.18 -12.46 1.90
C ASP A 164 6.40 -12.92 3.35
N ALA A 165 6.01 -12.09 4.31
CA ALA A 165 6.11 -12.43 5.73
C ALA A 165 5.24 -13.64 6.08
N LYS A 166 5.83 -14.67 6.71
CA LYS A 166 5.05 -15.83 7.20
C LYS A 166 4.18 -15.40 8.38
N SER A 167 2.87 -15.33 8.17
CA SER A 167 1.92 -14.84 9.17
C SER A 167 2.37 -13.49 9.78
N GLY A 168 2.75 -12.53 8.93
CA GLY A 168 3.48 -11.29 9.29
C GLY A 168 3.18 -10.72 10.67
N PHE A 169 1.92 -10.32 10.94
CA PHE A 169 1.55 -9.72 12.22
C PHE A 169 1.85 -10.59 13.45
N TRP A 170 1.76 -11.92 13.34
CA TRP A 170 2.09 -12.80 14.46
C TRP A 170 3.58 -12.82 14.82
N GLN A 171 4.46 -12.24 14.01
CA GLN A 171 5.88 -12.12 14.35
C GLN A 171 6.16 -10.98 15.34
N ILE A 172 5.21 -10.06 15.56
CA ILE A 172 5.31 -9.01 16.58
C ILE A 172 4.66 -9.50 17.87
N THR A 173 5.39 -9.40 18.99
CA THR A 173 4.88 -9.78 20.31
C THR A 173 4.07 -8.65 20.93
N LEU A 174 3.10 -8.99 21.79
CA LEU A 174 2.37 -8.02 22.60
C LEU A 174 2.94 -7.97 24.01
N ASP A 175 2.99 -6.79 24.60
CA ASP A 175 3.16 -6.71 26.05
C ASP A 175 1.92 -7.25 26.77
N GLU A 176 2.06 -7.60 28.04
CA GLU A 176 0.99 -8.24 28.81
C GLU A 176 -0.31 -7.42 28.87
N LYS A 177 -0.22 -6.09 29.02
CA LYS A 177 -1.42 -5.23 29.10
C LYS A 177 -2.13 -5.22 27.75
N SER A 178 -1.37 -5.06 26.67
CA SER A 178 -1.90 -5.10 25.30
C SER A 178 -2.47 -6.48 24.95
N SER A 179 -1.83 -7.55 25.41
CA SER A 179 -2.31 -8.92 25.26
C SER A 179 -3.70 -9.08 25.88
N MET A 180 -3.93 -8.58 27.10
CA MET A 180 -5.23 -8.66 27.77
C MET A 180 -6.36 -7.94 27.02
N LEU A 181 -6.07 -6.84 26.31
CA LEU A 181 -7.06 -6.14 25.48
C LEU A 181 -7.58 -7.01 24.33
N THR A 182 -6.77 -7.96 23.85
CA THR A 182 -7.11 -8.85 22.73
C THR A 182 -7.87 -10.11 23.16
N THR A 183 -8.35 -10.17 24.40
CA THR A 183 -9.09 -11.33 24.90
C THR A 183 -10.34 -11.57 24.06
N PHE A 184 -10.61 -12.83 23.73
CA PHE A 184 -11.76 -13.23 22.94
C PHE A 184 -12.44 -14.49 23.48
N GLY A 185 -13.76 -14.53 23.34
CA GLY A 185 -14.60 -15.63 23.79
C GLY A 185 -14.75 -16.72 22.73
N THR A 186 -14.63 -17.98 23.16
CA THR A 186 -14.91 -19.16 22.33
C THR A 186 -15.82 -20.14 23.08
N PRO A 187 -16.44 -21.11 22.38
CA PRO A 187 -17.14 -22.22 23.04
C PRO A 187 -16.25 -23.11 23.93
N PHE A 188 -14.93 -22.97 23.85
CA PHE A 188 -13.95 -23.76 24.59
C PHE A 188 -13.20 -22.95 25.66
N GLY A 189 -13.74 -21.79 26.05
CA GLY A 189 -13.12 -20.88 27.01
C GLY A 189 -12.65 -19.57 26.39
N ARG A 190 -11.99 -18.74 27.19
CA ARG A 190 -11.44 -17.44 26.79
C ARG A 190 -9.95 -17.56 26.53
N PHE A 191 -9.48 -16.85 25.51
CA PHE A 191 -8.08 -16.78 25.13
C PHE A 191 -7.69 -15.34 24.86
N ARG A 192 -6.42 -15.00 25.04
CA ARG A 192 -5.80 -13.72 24.63
C ARG A 192 -4.71 -13.98 23.62
N TYR A 193 -4.44 -13.01 22.75
CA TYR A 193 -3.28 -13.10 21.86
C TYR A 193 -2.00 -12.68 22.57
N LEU A 194 -0.94 -13.47 22.39
CA LEU A 194 0.43 -13.12 22.79
C LEU A 194 1.19 -12.43 21.65
N ARG A 195 0.72 -12.60 20.41
CA ARG A 195 1.25 -12.01 19.19
C ARG A 195 0.24 -11.04 18.58
N MET A 196 0.66 -10.06 17.80
CA MET A 196 -0.26 -9.05 17.26
C MET A 196 -1.33 -9.70 16.35
N PRO A 197 -2.64 -9.64 16.71
CA PRO A 197 -3.69 -10.33 15.96
C PRO A 197 -4.03 -9.62 14.65
N PHE A 198 -4.49 -10.40 13.66
CA PHE A 198 -5.15 -9.84 12.48
C PHE A 198 -6.50 -9.21 12.86
N GLY A 199 -6.86 -8.13 12.18
CA GLY A 199 -8.16 -7.45 12.30
C GLY A 199 -8.15 -6.16 13.13
N ILE A 200 -7.14 -5.94 13.96
CA ILE A 200 -7.01 -4.67 14.68
C ILE A 200 -6.60 -3.55 13.73
N ASN A 201 -7.17 -2.36 13.89
CA ASN A 201 -6.99 -1.23 12.95
C ASN A 201 -5.60 -0.58 13.00
N THR A 202 -4.79 -0.87 14.04
CA THR A 202 -3.40 -0.42 14.17
C THR A 202 -2.36 -1.39 13.61
N ALA A 203 -2.75 -2.63 13.25
CA ALA A 203 -1.77 -3.68 12.93
C ALA A 203 -0.86 -3.29 11.76
N SER A 204 -1.44 -2.85 10.64
CA SER A 204 -0.69 -2.54 9.44
C SER A 204 0.29 -1.38 9.64
N GLU A 205 -0.09 -0.32 10.35
CA GLU A 205 0.78 0.85 10.60
C GLU A 205 1.95 0.52 11.54
N VAL A 206 1.70 -0.31 12.55
CA VAL A 206 2.75 -0.81 13.45
C VAL A 206 3.71 -1.71 12.67
N PHE A 207 3.17 -2.58 11.81
CA PHE A 207 3.99 -3.47 10.99
C PHE A 207 4.81 -2.70 9.96
N GLN A 208 4.21 -1.74 9.23
CA GLN A 208 4.92 -0.86 8.30
C GLN A 208 6.09 -0.16 8.98
N ARG A 209 5.83 0.51 10.12
CA ARG A 209 6.88 1.19 10.89
C ARG A 209 7.99 0.23 11.30
N THR A 210 7.63 -0.96 11.75
CA THR A 210 8.59 -1.99 12.16
C THR A 210 9.46 -2.42 10.99
N MET A 211 8.87 -2.74 9.84
CA MET A 211 9.61 -3.15 8.65
C MET A 211 10.53 -2.03 8.15
N GLU A 212 10.05 -0.79 8.14
CA GLU A 212 10.90 0.34 7.77
C GLU A 212 12.08 0.50 8.72
N GLN A 213 11.86 0.43 10.04
CA GLN A 213 12.94 0.52 11.02
C GLN A 213 13.97 -0.61 10.88
N LEU A 214 13.50 -1.86 10.69
CA LEU A 214 14.38 -3.02 10.64
C LEU A 214 15.19 -3.11 9.34
N PHE A 215 14.62 -2.64 8.23
CA PHE A 215 15.24 -2.68 6.89
C PHE A 215 15.70 -1.30 6.40
N THR A 216 15.75 -0.27 7.24
CA THR A 216 16.33 1.04 6.88
C THR A 216 17.79 0.85 6.47
N GLY A 217 18.16 1.36 5.29
CA GLY A 217 19.52 1.24 4.74
C GLY A 217 19.80 -0.07 4.00
N TYR A 218 18.85 -1.02 3.96
CA TYR A 218 18.97 -2.24 3.17
C TYR A 218 18.41 -2.03 1.76
N PRO A 219 18.90 -2.77 0.74
CA PRO A 219 18.51 -2.60 -0.65
C PRO A 219 17.17 -3.30 -0.95
N CYS A 220 16.12 -2.91 -0.23
CA CYS A 220 14.76 -3.38 -0.45
C CYS A 220 13.73 -2.29 -0.19
N GLU A 221 12.53 -2.51 -0.74
CA GLU A 221 11.36 -1.70 -0.51
C GLU A 221 10.31 -2.54 0.21
N SER A 222 9.59 -1.96 1.17
CA SER A 222 8.58 -2.70 1.94
C SER A 222 7.27 -1.93 2.04
N ILE A 223 6.17 -2.65 1.82
CA ILE A 223 4.81 -2.17 2.05
C ILE A 223 4.10 -3.25 2.86
N VAL A 224 3.90 -2.95 4.15
CA VAL A 224 3.36 -3.84 5.16
C VAL A 224 4.14 -5.16 5.18
N ASP A 225 3.52 -6.26 4.74
CA ASP A 225 4.08 -7.62 4.83
C ASP A 225 4.90 -8.02 3.58
N ASP A 226 4.83 -7.21 2.51
CA ASP A 226 5.49 -7.50 1.24
C ASP A 226 6.82 -6.75 1.15
N ILE A 227 7.92 -7.48 0.91
CA ILE A 227 9.25 -6.91 0.62
C ILE A 227 9.58 -7.14 -0.84
N LEU A 228 9.99 -6.08 -1.54
CA LEU A 228 10.52 -6.10 -2.88
C LEU A 228 12.04 -5.92 -2.86
N VAL A 229 12.76 -6.86 -3.46
CA VAL A 229 14.19 -6.78 -3.75
C VAL A 229 14.36 -6.66 -5.26
N TRP A 230 15.32 -5.85 -5.70
CA TRP A 230 15.53 -5.57 -7.12
C TRP A 230 17.01 -5.34 -7.44
N GLY A 231 17.36 -5.42 -8.72
CA GLY A 231 18.66 -5.02 -9.27
C GLY A 231 18.56 -4.60 -10.73
N ARG A 232 19.55 -3.83 -11.21
CA ARG A 232 19.67 -3.43 -12.62
C ARG A 232 20.15 -4.57 -13.51
N ASP A 233 20.83 -5.53 -12.91
CA ASP A 233 21.22 -6.81 -13.48
C ASP A 233 21.10 -7.91 -12.43
N ILE A 234 21.40 -9.15 -12.84
CA ILE A 234 21.32 -10.33 -11.98
C ILE A 234 22.33 -10.26 -10.82
N ALA A 235 23.54 -9.74 -11.07
CA ALA A 235 24.59 -9.71 -10.05
C ALA A 235 24.27 -8.72 -8.93
N GLU A 236 23.81 -7.52 -9.27
CA GLU A 236 23.34 -6.53 -8.29
C GLU A 236 22.12 -7.06 -7.53
N HIS A 237 21.17 -7.69 -8.22
CA HIS A 237 19.98 -8.26 -7.60
C HIS A 237 20.36 -9.31 -6.55
N ASP A 238 21.23 -10.26 -6.89
CA ASP A 238 21.58 -11.36 -5.99
C ASP A 238 22.38 -10.87 -4.78
N TYR A 239 23.26 -9.90 -4.98
CA TYR A 239 23.93 -9.20 -3.88
C TYR A 239 22.94 -8.53 -2.93
N ASN A 240 21.95 -7.82 -3.49
CA ASN A 240 20.90 -7.17 -2.71
C ASN A 240 20.03 -8.18 -1.96
N LEU A 241 19.65 -9.28 -2.62
CA LEU A 241 18.86 -10.36 -2.04
C LEU A 241 19.57 -11.02 -0.87
N GLU A 242 20.85 -11.36 -1.02
CA GLU A 242 21.62 -11.98 0.06
C GLU A 242 21.70 -11.05 1.27
N LYS A 243 21.94 -9.75 1.07
CA LYS A 243 21.94 -8.76 2.17
C LYS A 243 20.60 -8.71 2.91
N VAL A 244 19.49 -8.72 2.17
CA VAL A 244 18.15 -8.64 2.74
C VAL A 244 17.80 -9.93 3.50
N LEU A 245 18.17 -11.10 2.96
CA LEU A 245 17.96 -12.38 3.63
C LEU A 245 18.82 -12.50 4.90
N GLN A 246 20.08 -12.09 4.84
CA GLN A 246 20.95 -12.05 6.01
C GLN A 246 20.37 -11.15 7.10
N ARG A 247 19.83 -9.97 6.72
CA ARG A 247 19.14 -9.11 7.66
C ARG A 247 17.89 -9.76 8.26
N ALA A 248 17.06 -10.36 7.42
CA ALA A 248 15.87 -11.09 7.88
C ALA A 248 16.24 -12.14 8.94
N LYS A 249 17.38 -12.81 8.76
CA LYS A 249 17.89 -13.82 9.70
C LYS A 249 18.31 -13.22 11.03
N GLU A 250 19.06 -12.12 10.99
CA GLU A 250 19.48 -11.40 12.20
C GLU A 250 18.30 -10.92 13.06
N VAL A 251 17.22 -10.49 12.44
CA VAL A 251 16.01 -10.00 13.14
C VAL A 251 14.95 -11.08 13.34
N ASN A 252 15.27 -12.34 13.03
CA ASN A 252 14.36 -13.49 13.12
C ASN A 252 13.01 -13.25 12.40
N PHE A 253 13.08 -12.60 11.24
CA PHE A 253 11.96 -12.40 10.33
C PHE A 253 11.77 -13.64 9.45
N LYS A 254 10.67 -14.37 9.67
CA LYS A 254 10.37 -15.60 8.93
C LYS A 254 9.57 -15.31 7.67
N ILE A 255 9.90 -16.02 6.60
CA ILE A 255 9.38 -15.73 5.27
C ILE A 255 8.63 -16.95 4.73
N SER A 256 7.54 -16.72 4.00
CA SER A 256 6.72 -17.77 3.42
C SER A 256 7.34 -18.31 2.13
N THR A 257 7.95 -19.51 2.19
CA THR A 257 8.49 -20.24 1.03
C THR A 257 7.55 -20.25 -0.18
N LYS A 258 6.28 -20.65 0.04
CA LYS A 258 5.30 -20.85 -1.04
C LYS A 258 4.88 -19.59 -1.78
N LYS A 259 5.10 -18.42 -1.18
CA LYS A 259 4.65 -17.14 -1.74
C LYS A 259 5.80 -16.26 -2.23
N CYS A 260 7.02 -16.58 -1.82
CA CYS A 260 8.18 -15.88 -2.33
C CYS A 260 8.37 -16.17 -3.81
N LYS A 261 8.85 -15.17 -4.52
CA LYS A 261 9.24 -15.27 -5.92
C LYS A 261 10.64 -14.72 -6.03
N PHE A 262 11.52 -15.43 -6.71
CA PHE A 262 12.93 -15.08 -6.79
C PHE A 262 13.34 -14.85 -8.24
N ARG A 263 14.14 -13.81 -8.45
CA ARG A 263 14.90 -13.56 -9.68
C ARG A 263 14.02 -13.62 -10.95
N LEU A 264 12.94 -12.86 -10.95
CA LEU A 264 12.02 -12.75 -12.09
C LEU A 264 12.24 -11.44 -12.84
N GLU A 265 12.03 -11.46 -14.17
CA GLU A 265 11.99 -10.22 -14.98
C GLU A 265 10.72 -9.38 -14.73
N SER A 266 9.69 -10.00 -14.15
CA SER A 266 8.49 -9.32 -13.71
C SER A 266 7.88 -9.94 -12.46
N VAL A 267 7.32 -9.10 -11.59
CA VAL A 267 6.70 -9.56 -10.35
C VAL A 267 5.45 -8.74 -9.99
N SER A 268 4.46 -9.40 -9.39
CA SER A 268 3.32 -8.73 -8.78
C SER A 268 3.71 -8.25 -7.38
N TYR A 269 3.51 -6.95 -7.12
CA TYR A 269 3.80 -6.31 -5.85
C TYR A 269 2.72 -5.26 -5.55
N VAL A 270 2.04 -5.42 -4.41
CA VAL A 270 0.95 -4.55 -3.92
C VAL A 270 -0.08 -4.24 -5.03
N GLY A 271 -0.47 -5.28 -5.75
CA GLY A 271 -1.51 -5.21 -6.75
C GLY A 271 -1.14 -4.54 -8.08
N HIS A 272 0.17 -4.44 -8.37
CA HIS A 272 0.72 -3.93 -9.63
C HIS A 272 1.81 -4.88 -10.12
N GLN A 273 2.01 -4.96 -11.43
CA GLN A 273 3.08 -5.75 -12.04
C GLN A 273 4.27 -4.86 -12.34
N PHE A 274 5.40 -5.13 -11.69
CA PHE A 274 6.70 -4.51 -11.98
C PHE A 274 7.38 -5.31 -13.08
N THR A 275 7.90 -4.63 -14.10
CA THR A 275 8.71 -5.21 -15.17
C THR A 275 9.92 -4.33 -15.46
N LYS A 276 10.88 -4.84 -16.24
CA LYS A 276 12.00 -4.03 -16.78
C LYS A 276 11.55 -2.77 -17.54
N ASP A 277 10.34 -2.81 -18.10
CA ASP A 277 9.79 -1.71 -18.89
C ASP A 277 9.06 -0.68 -18.02
N GLY A 278 8.71 -1.01 -16.77
CA GLY A 278 7.98 -0.13 -15.86
C GLY A 278 6.86 -0.85 -15.11
N LEU A 279 5.84 -0.08 -14.71
CA LEU A 279 4.67 -0.53 -13.98
C LEU A 279 3.53 -0.85 -14.95
N LYS A 280 2.92 -2.03 -14.77
CA LYS A 280 1.72 -2.49 -15.48
C LYS A 280 0.63 -2.88 -14.48
N PRO A 281 -0.65 -2.87 -14.89
CA PRO A 281 -1.70 -3.48 -14.09
C PRO A 281 -1.59 -5.01 -14.12
N GLU A 282 -2.09 -5.67 -13.08
CA GLU A 282 -2.10 -7.13 -13.02
C GLU A 282 -3.08 -7.73 -14.03
N GLU A 283 -2.64 -8.78 -14.71
CA GLU A 283 -3.38 -9.44 -15.78
C GLU A 283 -4.71 -10.04 -15.27
N ASP A 284 -4.73 -10.57 -14.04
CA ASP A 284 -5.96 -11.07 -13.40
C ASP A 284 -7.01 -9.97 -13.20
N LYS A 285 -6.59 -8.74 -12.90
CA LYS A 285 -7.50 -7.59 -12.73
C LYS A 285 -8.04 -7.12 -14.07
N ILE A 286 -7.19 -7.09 -15.10
CA ILE A 286 -7.61 -6.80 -16.47
C ILE A 286 -8.63 -7.84 -16.93
N LYS A 287 -8.33 -9.13 -16.74
CA LYS A 287 -9.21 -10.24 -17.08
C LYS A 287 -10.55 -10.13 -16.37
N ALA A 288 -10.53 -9.89 -15.05
CA ALA A 288 -11.76 -9.71 -14.28
C ALA A 288 -12.64 -8.60 -14.85
N ILE A 289 -12.08 -7.42 -15.17
CA ILE A 289 -12.85 -6.30 -15.76
C ILE A 289 -13.36 -6.66 -17.16
N LYS A 290 -12.56 -7.35 -17.98
CA LYS A 290 -12.94 -7.78 -19.32
C LYS A 290 -14.10 -8.78 -19.30
N GLU A 291 -14.16 -9.63 -18.29
CA GLU A 291 -15.20 -10.64 -18.12
C GLU A 291 -16.46 -10.10 -17.39
N MET A 292 -16.40 -8.89 -16.81
CA MET A 292 -17.59 -8.30 -16.17
C MET A 292 -18.73 -8.12 -17.19
N PRO A 293 -19.95 -8.60 -16.87
CA PRO A 293 -21.12 -8.34 -17.68
C PRO A 293 -21.53 -6.87 -17.62
N ALA A 294 -22.38 -6.45 -18.56
CA ALA A 294 -22.98 -5.12 -18.50
C ALA A 294 -23.76 -4.98 -17.18
N PRO A 295 -23.62 -3.85 -16.47
CA PRO A 295 -24.36 -3.59 -15.24
C PRO A 295 -25.87 -3.71 -15.45
N ASP A 296 -26.54 -4.41 -14.53
CA ASP A 296 -28.00 -4.58 -14.48
C ASP A 296 -28.69 -3.58 -13.54
N GLY A 297 -27.90 -2.75 -12.84
CA GLY A 297 -28.41 -1.74 -11.91
C GLY A 297 -27.32 -0.86 -11.31
N PRO A 298 -27.70 0.16 -10.52
CA PRO A 298 -26.76 1.12 -9.93
C PRO A 298 -25.67 0.47 -9.07
N LYS A 299 -26.01 -0.59 -8.31
CA LYS A 299 -25.02 -1.31 -7.48
C LYS A 299 -23.99 -2.06 -8.33
N ALA A 300 -24.41 -2.67 -9.44
CA ALA A 300 -23.50 -3.34 -10.37
C ALA A 300 -22.59 -2.32 -11.06
N LEU A 301 -23.13 -1.17 -11.44
CA LEU A 301 -22.35 -0.09 -12.03
C LEU A 301 -21.33 0.51 -11.06
N GLN A 302 -21.72 0.71 -9.80
CA GLN A 302 -20.79 1.13 -8.74
C GLN A 302 -19.65 0.12 -8.55
N ARG A 303 -19.93 -1.19 -8.59
CA ARG A 303 -18.89 -2.23 -8.52
C ARG A 303 -17.94 -2.13 -9.72
N PHE A 304 -18.47 -2.00 -10.93
CA PHE A 304 -17.67 -1.84 -12.15
C PHE A 304 -16.79 -0.59 -12.08
N LEU A 305 -17.38 0.59 -11.82
CA LEU A 305 -16.63 1.83 -11.71
C LEU A 305 -15.61 1.79 -10.58
N GLY A 306 -15.92 1.12 -9.46
CA GLY A 306 -14.96 0.91 -8.37
C GLY A 306 -13.76 0.08 -8.80
N MET A 307 -13.98 -1.01 -9.54
CA MET A 307 -12.90 -1.84 -10.09
C MET A 307 -12.07 -1.08 -11.13
N VAL A 308 -12.69 -0.34 -12.04
CA VAL A 308 -11.95 0.44 -13.03
C VAL A 308 -11.20 1.59 -12.38
N ASN A 309 -11.77 2.23 -11.35
CA ASN A 309 -11.12 3.31 -10.63
C ASN A 309 -9.80 2.87 -9.96
N TYR A 310 -9.65 1.60 -9.60
CA TYR A 310 -8.36 1.05 -9.15
C TYR A 310 -7.26 1.18 -10.24
N LEU A 311 -7.65 1.06 -11.51
CA LEU A 311 -6.76 1.16 -12.67
C LEU A 311 -6.70 2.56 -13.30
N HIS A 312 -7.36 3.58 -12.72
CA HIS A 312 -7.46 4.91 -13.35
C HIS A 312 -6.10 5.54 -13.69
N LYS A 313 -5.05 5.20 -12.94
CA LYS A 313 -3.68 5.69 -13.15
C LYS A 313 -3.05 5.19 -14.46
N PHE A 314 -3.63 4.17 -15.09
CA PHE A 314 -3.25 3.62 -16.39
C PHE A 314 -4.18 4.11 -17.51
N ILE A 315 -5.15 4.98 -17.21
CA ILE A 315 -6.17 5.41 -18.17
C ILE A 315 -6.10 6.93 -18.30
N ASP A 316 -5.72 7.39 -19.47
CA ASP A 316 -5.80 8.80 -19.86
C ASP A 316 -7.24 9.30 -19.80
N ASN A 317 -7.41 10.53 -19.29
CA ASN A 317 -8.70 11.21 -19.21
C ASN A 317 -9.84 10.35 -18.62
N PHE A 318 -9.51 9.47 -17.67
CA PHE A 318 -10.45 8.52 -17.06
C PHE A 318 -11.77 9.16 -16.59
N SER A 319 -11.69 10.36 -16.03
CA SER A 319 -12.87 11.07 -15.52
C SER A 319 -13.88 11.44 -16.59
N GLU A 320 -13.41 11.77 -17.80
CA GLU A 320 -14.27 12.06 -18.94
C GLU A 320 -14.85 10.77 -19.53
N LYS A 321 -14.00 9.75 -19.71
CA LYS A 321 -14.39 8.44 -20.26
C LYS A 321 -15.45 7.73 -19.42
N THR A 322 -15.51 8.02 -18.13
CA THR A 322 -16.53 7.48 -17.21
C THR A 322 -17.66 8.44 -16.89
N ALA A 323 -17.65 9.67 -17.43
CA ALA A 323 -18.65 10.69 -17.11
C ALA A 323 -20.07 10.23 -17.41
N LEU A 324 -20.31 9.67 -18.60
CA LEU A 324 -21.62 9.18 -19.01
C LEU A 324 -22.12 8.08 -18.06
N LEU A 325 -21.28 7.10 -17.75
CA LEU A 325 -21.63 6.02 -16.83
C LEU A 325 -21.97 6.54 -15.41
N ARG A 326 -21.22 7.53 -14.91
CA ARG A 326 -21.48 8.10 -13.57
C ARG A 326 -22.82 8.83 -13.49
N GLN A 327 -23.36 9.35 -14.60
CA GLN A 327 -24.67 10.00 -14.60
C GLN A 327 -25.79 9.04 -14.16
N LEU A 328 -25.69 7.75 -14.49
CA LEU A 328 -26.66 6.72 -14.03
C LEU A 328 -26.63 6.45 -12.52
N LEU A 329 -25.65 7.01 -11.80
CA LEU A 329 -25.54 6.89 -10.33
C LEU A 329 -26.12 8.09 -9.59
N ASN A 330 -26.59 9.12 -10.29
CA ASN A 330 -27.22 10.27 -9.67
C ASN A 330 -28.57 9.87 -9.05
N LYS A 331 -28.90 10.44 -7.89
CA LYS A 331 -30.11 10.08 -7.13
C LYS A 331 -31.41 10.29 -7.91
N ASP A 332 -31.43 11.31 -8.77
CA ASP A 332 -32.61 11.71 -9.53
C ASP A 332 -32.70 11.03 -10.91
N THR A 333 -31.72 10.20 -11.26
CA THR A 333 -31.68 9.53 -12.56
C THR A 333 -32.33 8.16 -12.48
N LYS A 334 -33.38 7.94 -13.29
CA LYS A 334 -33.97 6.61 -13.46
C LYS A 334 -32.98 5.71 -14.21
N TRP A 335 -32.81 4.48 -13.72
CA TRP A 335 -31.97 3.50 -14.36
C TRP A 335 -32.52 3.13 -15.74
N SER A 336 -31.76 3.41 -16.79
CA SER A 336 -32.03 2.97 -18.16
C SER A 336 -30.69 2.73 -18.86
N TRP A 337 -30.47 1.50 -19.30
CA TRP A 337 -29.24 1.10 -19.98
C TRP A 337 -29.49 1.03 -21.48
N ASP A 338 -29.17 2.12 -22.17
CA ASP A 338 -29.28 2.25 -23.63
C ASP A 338 -27.97 1.91 -24.38
N VAL A 339 -28.01 2.08 -25.69
CA VAL A 339 -26.87 1.83 -26.59
C VAL A 339 -25.65 2.71 -26.28
N HIS A 340 -25.84 3.96 -25.81
CA HIS A 340 -24.74 4.87 -25.53
C HIS A 340 -23.96 4.43 -24.29
N TYR A 341 -24.65 3.96 -23.25
CA TYR A 341 -23.99 3.37 -22.08
C TYR A 341 -23.28 2.07 -22.44
N GLN A 342 -23.89 1.21 -23.27
CA GLN A 342 -23.27 -0.03 -23.72
C GLN A 342 -21.99 0.23 -24.52
N VAL A 343 -22.02 1.16 -25.48
CA VAL A 343 -20.84 1.54 -26.28
C VAL A 343 -19.74 2.11 -25.39
N THR A 344 -20.10 2.97 -24.42
CA THR A 344 -19.12 3.56 -23.48
C THR A 344 -18.49 2.49 -22.59
N PHE A 345 -19.30 1.55 -22.09
CA PHE A 345 -18.86 0.42 -21.29
C PHE A 345 -17.86 -0.47 -22.04
N GLU A 346 -18.19 -0.88 -23.27
CA GLU A 346 -17.31 -1.72 -24.09
C GLU A 346 -16.04 -0.98 -24.52
N LYS A 347 -16.15 0.31 -24.86
CA LYS A 347 -14.97 1.15 -25.17
C LYS A 347 -14.01 1.20 -23.98
N LEU A 348 -14.53 1.43 -22.78
CA LEU A 348 -13.72 1.48 -21.57
C LEU A 348 -13.06 0.12 -21.27
N LYS A 349 -13.79 -0.99 -21.43
CA LYS A 349 -13.21 -2.35 -21.29
C LYS A 349 -12.09 -2.60 -22.30
N LYS A 350 -12.27 -2.17 -23.55
CA LYS A 350 -11.26 -2.32 -24.60
C LYS A 350 -9.98 -1.55 -24.28
N GLU A 351 -10.08 -0.32 -23.81
CA GLU A 351 -8.92 0.49 -23.42
C GLU A 351 -8.17 -0.09 -22.22
N ILE A 352 -8.90 -0.57 -21.20
CA ILE A 352 -8.30 -1.24 -20.04
C ILE A 352 -7.60 -2.55 -20.41
N SER A 353 -8.07 -3.19 -21.49
CA SER A 353 -7.47 -4.43 -21.99
C SER A 353 -6.10 -4.22 -22.63
N ASN A 354 -5.73 -2.98 -22.98
CA ASN A 354 -4.43 -2.64 -23.51
C ASN A 354 -3.86 -1.39 -22.82
N PRO A 355 -3.55 -1.49 -21.51
CA PRO A 355 -3.12 -0.34 -20.74
C PRO A 355 -1.68 0.04 -21.11
N PRO A 356 -1.34 1.34 -21.11
CA PRO A 356 0.02 1.80 -21.28
C PRO A 356 0.92 1.29 -20.14
N VAL A 357 2.20 1.12 -20.46
CA VAL A 357 3.24 0.85 -19.47
C VAL A 357 3.69 2.17 -18.87
N LEU A 358 3.57 2.32 -17.56
CA LEU A 358 4.07 3.51 -16.86
C LEU A 358 5.55 3.34 -16.59
N LYS A 359 6.39 4.24 -17.11
CA LYS A 359 7.83 4.22 -16.84
C LYS A 359 8.11 4.59 -15.39
N PHE A 360 9.17 3.99 -14.83
CA PHE A 360 9.70 4.43 -13.54
C PHE A 360 10.19 5.87 -13.64
N PHE A 361 9.80 6.68 -12.66
CA PHE A 361 10.25 8.07 -12.58
C PHE A 361 11.76 8.13 -12.40
N ASN A 362 12.43 9.01 -13.15
CA ASN A 362 13.85 9.28 -13.00
C ASN A 362 14.07 10.75 -12.61
N PRO A 363 14.55 11.04 -11.39
CA PRO A 363 14.78 12.42 -10.94
C PRO A 363 15.75 13.24 -11.79
N ALA A 364 16.64 12.58 -12.56
CA ALA A 364 17.62 13.27 -13.41
C ALA A 364 17.06 13.69 -14.78
N ARG A 365 15.79 13.38 -15.09
CA ARG A 365 15.17 13.69 -16.39
C ARG A 365 14.16 14.81 -16.27
N GLN A 366 14.04 15.60 -17.33
CA GLN A 366 13.05 16.67 -17.41
C GLN A 366 11.63 16.12 -17.22
N VAL A 367 10.85 16.84 -16.43
CA VAL A 367 9.45 16.53 -16.18
C VAL A 367 8.59 17.35 -17.13
N VAL A 368 7.73 16.67 -17.89
CA VAL A 368 6.76 17.30 -18.77
C VAL A 368 5.36 16.94 -18.26
N LEU A 369 4.50 17.93 -18.08
CA LEU A 369 3.10 17.76 -17.75
C LEU A 369 2.26 18.15 -18.96
N SER A 370 1.59 17.19 -19.58
CA SER A 370 0.56 17.50 -20.58
C SER A 370 -0.78 17.58 -19.85
N VAL A 371 -1.44 18.74 -19.95
CA VAL A 371 -2.70 19.01 -19.22
C VAL A 371 -3.80 19.38 -20.19
N ASP A 372 -5.02 18.98 -19.85
CA ASP A 372 -6.21 19.23 -20.67
C ASP A 372 -7.43 19.42 -19.77
N ALA A 373 -8.37 20.26 -20.20
CA ALA A 373 -9.61 20.51 -19.50
C ALA A 373 -10.82 20.42 -20.45
N SER A 374 -11.67 19.43 -20.21
CA SER A 374 -12.93 19.30 -20.94
C SER A 374 -14.08 20.03 -20.24
N LYS A 375 -15.31 19.85 -20.75
CA LYS A 375 -16.50 20.50 -20.18
C LYS A 375 -16.75 20.11 -18.72
N SER A 376 -16.39 18.88 -18.34
CA SER A 376 -16.75 18.27 -17.05
C SER A 376 -15.57 17.63 -16.30
N GLY A 377 -14.38 17.59 -16.90
CA GLY A 377 -13.24 16.88 -16.33
C GLY A 377 -11.91 17.59 -16.56
N LEU A 378 -10.95 17.26 -15.71
CA LEU A 378 -9.54 17.64 -15.83
C LEU A 378 -8.73 16.38 -16.12
N GLY A 379 -7.81 16.48 -17.06
CA GLY A 379 -6.83 15.47 -17.43
C GLY A 379 -5.41 15.98 -17.22
N ALA A 380 -4.52 15.09 -16.78
CA ALA A 380 -3.10 15.38 -16.69
C ALA A 380 -2.27 14.11 -16.90
N VAL A 381 -1.16 14.24 -17.61
CA VAL A 381 -0.17 13.17 -17.81
C VAL A 381 1.20 13.69 -17.43
N CYS A 382 1.89 12.97 -16.56
CA CYS A 382 3.30 13.20 -16.29
C CYS A 382 4.13 12.36 -17.26
N LEU A 383 4.95 13.01 -18.07
CA LEU A 383 5.79 12.40 -19.11
C LEU A 383 7.28 12.60 -18.79
N GLN A 384 8.09 11.62 -19.19
CA GLN A 384 9.55 11.75 -19.30
C GLN A 384 9.99 11.12 -20.62
N ASN A 385 10.73 11.88 -21.46
CA ASN A 385 11.13 11.47 -22.81
C ASN A 385 9.95 10.95 -23.66
N GLY A 386 8.80 11.64 -23.61
CA GLY A 386 7.58 11.26 -24.34
C GLY A 386 6.87 10.01 -23.83
N SER A 387 7.34 9.37 -22.74
CA SER A 387 6.71 8.20 -22.15
C SER A 387 5.97 8.54 -20.85
N PRO A 388 4.78 7.96 -20.61
CA PRO A 388 4.00 8.23 -19.40
C PRO A 388 4.65 7.62 -18.15
N VAL A 389 4.79 8.43 -17.11
CA VAL A 389 5.15 8.02 -15.75
C VAL A 389 3.88 7.85 -14.91
N ALA A 390 2.90 8.74 -15.08
CA ALA A 390 1.64 8.67 -14.36
C ALA A 390 0.52 9.42 -15.09
N TYR A 391 -0.70 8.88 -15.02
CA TYR A 391 -1.91 9.57 -15.44
C TYR A 391 -2.71 10.04 -14.22
N ALA A 392 -3.35 11.19 -14.35
CA ALA A 392 -4.28 11.72 -13.38
C ALA A 392 -5.51 12.31 -14.07
N SER A 393 -6.67 12.11 -13.47
CA SER A 393 -7.88 12.83 -13.89
C SER A 393 -8.79 13.07 -12.70
N ARG A 394 -9.60 14.11 -12.79
CA ARG A 394 -10.63 14.42 -11.79
C ARG A 394 -11.87 15.01 -12.46
N VAL A 395 -13.03 14.71 -11.90
CA VAL A 395 -14.28 15.39 -12.28
C VAL A 395 -14.30 16.79 -11.68
N MET A 396 -14.68 17.77 -12.49
CA MET A 396 -14.92 19.13 -12.01
C MET A 396 -16.14 19.15 -11.10
N THR A 397 -16.07 19.97 -10.04
CA THR A 397 -17.27 20.34 -9.28
C THR A 397 -18.24 21.10 -10.17
N GLU A 398 -19.50 21.18 -9.75
CA GLU A 398 -20.53 21.96 -10.45
C GLU A 398 -20.13 23.45 -10.62
N THR A 399 -19.33 23.96 -9.68
CA THR A 399 -18.81 25.33 -9.78
C THR A 399 -17.67 25.44 -10.79
N GLU A 400 -16.73 24.50 -10.77
CA GLU A 400 -15.60 24.46 -11.72
C GLU A 400 -16.07 24.23 -13.16
N SER A 401 -17.14 23.45 -13.38
CA SER A 401 -17.68 23.20 -14.72
C SER A 401 -18.27 24.45 -15.38
N ARG A 402 -18.59 25.48 -14.61
CA ARG A 402 -19.06 26.80 -15.08
C ARG A 402 -17.94 27.81 -15.35
N TYR A 403 -16.68 27.44 -15.11
CA TYR A 403 -15.55 28.32 -15.37
C TYR A 403 -15.37 28.58 -16.88
N ALA A 404 -14.77 29.71 -17.22
CA ALA A 404 -14.37 29.97 -18.61
C ALA A 404 -13.28 28.97 -19.03
N GLN A 405 -13.15 28.68 -20.32
CA GLN A 405 -12.20 27.66 -20.80
C GLN A 405 -10.78 27.93 -20.29
N ILE A 406 -10.28 29.15 -20.41
CA ILE A 406 -8.94 29.52 -19.92
C ILE A 406 -8.73 29.27 -18.42
N GLU A 407 -9.79 29.41 -17.62
CA GLU A 407 -9.75 29.14 -16.18
C GLU A 407 -9.74 27.64 -15.90
N LYS A 408 -10.41 26.84 -16.73
CA LYS A 408 -10.39 25.38 -16.68
C LYS A 408 -9.01 24.83 -17.06
N GLU A 409 -8.38 25.38 -18.10
CA GLU A 409 -7.03 25.00 -18.51
C GLU A 409 -6.00 25.31 -17.42
N LEU A 410 -6.04 26.52 -16.84
CA LEU A 410 -5.16 26.85 -15.72
C LEU A 410 -5.43 25.95 -14.50
N LEU A 411 -6.69 25.60 -14.25
CA LEU A 411 -7.06 24.67 -13.19
C LEU A 411 -6.52 23.26 -13.46
N ALA A 412 -6.44 22.81 -14.71
CA ALA A 412 -5.79 21.55 -15.08
C ALA A 412 -4.30 21.58 -14.74
N ALA A 413 -3.60 22.68 -15.05
CA ALA A 413 -2.20 22.87 -14.67
C ALA A 413 -2.00 22.83 -13.14
N VAL A 414 -2.85 23.54 -12.38
CA VAL A 414 -2.84 23.51 -10.90
C VAL A 414 -3.07 22.10 -10.37
N PHE A 415 -4.07 21.41 -10.92
CA PHE A 415 -4.39 20.04 -10.56
C PHE A 415 -3.21 19.11 -10.82
N ALA A 416 -2.58 19.19 -12.00
CA ALA A 416 -1.44 18.37 -12.39
C ALA A 416 -0.26 18.57 -11.44
N CYS A 417 0.15 19.82 -11.18
CA CYS A 417 1.27 20.11 -10.27
C CYS A 417 0.99 19.62 -8.85
N THR A 418 -0.24 19.82 -8.36
CA THR A 418 -0.63 19.37 -7.01
C THR A 418 -0.70 17.85 -6.93
N LYS A 419 -1.20 17.19 -7.97
CA LYS A 419 -1.36 15.74 -7.99
C LYS A 419 -0.03 15.01 -8.16
N PHE A 420 0.87 15.57 -8.94
CA PHE A 420 2.22 15.06 -9.18
C PHE A 420 3.26 15.83 -8.37
N TYR A 421 2.90 16.28 -7.17
CA TYR A 421 3.78 17.06 -6.30
C TYR A 421 5.14 16.38 -6.10
N ASP A 422 5.11 15.07 -5.83
CA ASP A 422 6.31 14.24 -5.61
C ASP A 422 7.27 14.20 -6.82
N PHE A 423 6.78 14.49 -8.03
CA PHE A 423 7.57 14.52 -9.26
C PHE A 423 7.95 15.93 -9.69
N THR A 424 7.13 16.93 -9.33
CA THR A 424 7.21 18.30 -9.88
C THR A 424 7.93 19.27 -8.95
N TYR A 425 7.72 19.15 -7.64
CA TYR A 425 8.31 20.08 -6.68
C TYR A 425 9.83 19.88 -6.59
N GLY A 426 10.59 20.97 -6.73
CA GLY A 426 12.06 20.94 -6.76
C GLY A 426 12.66 20.64 -8.14
N ASN A 427 11.84 20.35 -9.16
CA ASN A 427 12.29 20.15 -10.55
C ASN A 427 11.81 21.30 -11.44
N LYS A 428 12.55 21.58 -12.51
CA LYS A 428 12.04 22.39 -13.62
C LYS A 428 11.03 21.55 -14.41
N VAL A 429 9.81 22.06 -14.56
CA VAL A 429 8.69 21.37 -15.19
C VAL A 429 8.22 22.12 -16.43
N VAL A 430 8.07 21.41 -17.54
CA VAL A 430 7.43 21.94 -18.74
C VAL A 430 5.95 21.58 -18.71
N ILE A 431 5.07 22.56 -18.88
CA ILE A 431 3.62 22.35 -18.99
C ILE A 431 3.23 22.51 -20.45
N GLU A 432 2.83 21.42 -21.08
CA GLU A 432 2.25 21.41 -22.41
C GLU A 432 0.76 21.70 -22.32
N THR A 433 0.32 22.77 -22.99
CA THR A 433 -1.09 23.16 -23.09
C THR A 433 -1.45 23.51 -24.52
N ASP A 434 -2.61 23.07 -25.00
CA ASP A 434 -3.11 23.47 -26.32
C ASP A 434 -3.70 24.90 -26.31
N HIS A 435 -3.87 25.51 -25.13
CA HIS A 435 -4.50 26.80 -24.95
C HIS A 435 -3.49 27.95 -24.97
N LYS A 436 -3.05 28.37 -26.17
CA LYS A 436 -2.07 29.45 -26.38
C LYS A 436 -2.27 30.73 -25.54
N PRO A 437 -3.51 31.24 -25.29
CA PRO A 437 -3.70 32.41 -24.43
C PRO A 437 -3.15 32.25 -23.00
N LEU A 438 -3.09 31.01 -22.50
CA LEU A 438 -2.59 30.68 -21.17
C LEU A 438 -1.11 31.05 -21.02
N ILE A 439 -0.30 30.78 -22.05
CA ILE A 439 1.14 31.09 -22.11
C ILE A 439 1.37 32.59 -21.91
N ALA A 440 0.53 33.43 -22.52
CA ALA A 440 0.61 34.88 -22.36
C ALA A 440 0.15 35.34 -20.97
N ILE A 441 -0.90 34.73 -20.41
CA ILE A 441 -1.46 35.12 -19.12
C ILE A 441 -0.51 34.81 -17.96
N VAL A 442 0.21 33.68 -18.00
CA VAL A 442 1.15 33.29 -16.94
C VAL A 442 2.34 34.26 -16.87
N LYS A 443 2.70 34.91 -17.98
CA LYS A 443 3.77 35.91 -18.05
C LYS A 443 3.34 37.31 -17.60
N LYS A 444 2.03 37.58 -17.48
CA LYS A 444 1.54 38.90 -17.09
C LYS A 444 1.74 39.12 -15.58
N PRO A 445 1.94 40.39 -15.14
CA PRO A 445 1.90 40.71 -13.73
C PRO A 445 0.59 40.26 -13.10
N LEU A 446 0.66 39.67 -11.91
CA LEU A 446 -0.48 39.04 -11.24
C LEU A 446 -1.70 39.97 -11.11
N HIS A 447 -1.48 41.24 -10.78
CA HIS A 447 -2.54 42.24 -10.60
C HIS A 447 -3.38 42.52 -11.86
N VAL A 448 -2.84 42.19 -13.06
CA VAL A 448 -3.53 42.37 -14.35
C VAL A 448 -4.39 41.15 -14.70
N ALA A 449 -4.12 39.98 -14.11
CA ALA A 449 -4.90 38.78 -14.37
C ALA A 449 -6.29 38.86 -13.70
N PRO A 450 -7.33 38.23 -14.26
CA PRO A 450 -8.61 38.05 -13.59
C PRO A 450 -8.46 37.40 -12.21
N ALA A 451 -9.24 37.85 -11.22
CA ALA A 451 -9.11 37.45 -9.81
C ALA A 451 -9.08 35.91 -9.59
N ARG A 452 -9.85 35.15 -10.37
CA ARG A 452 -9.86 33.69 -10.28
C ARG A 452 -8.53 33.07 -10.76
N LEU A 453 -7.97 33.59 -11.85
CA LEU A 453 -6.66 33.18 -12.36
C LEU A 453 -5.55 33.58 -11.38
N GLN A 454 -5.65 34.76 -10.73
CA GLN A 454 -4.66 35.19 -9.75
C GLN A 454 -4.45 34.14 -8.64
N ARG A 455 -5.54 33.63 -8.06
CA ARG A 455 -5.48 32.59 -7.03
C ARG A 455 -4.78 31.33 -7.51
N MET A 456 -5.04 30.90 -8.75
CA MET A 456 -4.42 29.73 -9.35
C MET A 456 -2.93 29.96 -9.66
N LEU A 457 -2.59 31.12 -10.21
CA LEU A 457 -1.20 31.52 -10.46
C LEU A 457 -0.38 31.56 -9.16
N LEU A 458 -0.94 32.11 -8.07
CA LEU A 458 -0.30 32.09 -6.75
C LEU A 458 0.01 30.67 -6.26
N GLN A 459 -0.87 29.70 -6.52
CA GLN A 459 -0.62 28.30 -6.14
C GLN A 459 0.51 27.67 -6.96
N LEU A 460 0.69 28.12 -8.21
CA LEU A 460 1.72 27.64 -9.12
C LEU A 460 3.09 28.28 -8.87
N GLN A 461 3.16 29.46 -8.22
CA GLN A 461 4.42 30.18 -7.96
C GLN A 461 5.48 29.39 -7.18
N ARG A 462 5.07 28.36 -6.43
CA ARG A 462 6.01 27.50 -5.69
C ARG A 462 6.77 26.50 -6.56
N TYR A 463 6.39 26.35 -7.83
CA TYR A 463 7.01 25.42 -8.78
C TYR A 463 7.82 26.20 -9.82
N ASP A 464 8.88 25.60 -10.35
CA ASP A 464 9.63 26.13 -11.49
C ASP A 464 8.97 25.61 -12.79
N LEU A 465 8.13 26.45 -13.41
CA LEU A 465 7.25 26.06 -14.51
C LEU A 465 7.55 26.83 -15.79
N GLU A 466 7.56 26.10 -16.91
CA GLU A 466 7.64 26.65 -18.26
C GLU A 466 6.42 26.18 -19.07
N PHE A 467 5.52 27.10 -19.42
CA PHE A 467 4.35 26.80 -20.26
C PHE A 467 4.74 26.86 -21.74
N VAL A 468 4.43 25.80 -22.50
CA VAL A 468 4.72 25.65 -23.93
C VAL A 468 3.49 25.31 -24.75
#